data_AF-A0A7S2CX63-F1
#
_entry.id   AF-A0A7S2CX63-F1
#
_cell.length_a   1.000
_cell.length_b   1.000
_cell.length_c   1.000
_cell.angle_alpha   90.00
_cell.angle_beta   90.00
_cell.angle_gamma   90.00
#
_symmetry.space_group_name_H-M   'P 1'
#
loop_
_entity.id
_entity.type
_entity.pdbx_description
1 polymer ?
#
loop_
_entity_poly.entity_id
_entity_poly.type
_entity_poly.pdbx_seq_one_letter_code
_entity_poly.pdbx_strand_id
1 'polypeptide(L)'
;EAPADEFATMNVTLDWLNDMPLKAIPPPEAFAYTWGSVVFAFGRLPHFKIGKAPAEVIVVEGTSARIIITSVAKGFEGEDAHSAVKHAHLDFVLHMKQRDTCEGILPELWGLKPLSNETLAMMETPQ
;
A
#
# COMPACT_ATOMS: atom_id res chain seq x y z
N GLU A 1 13.58 10.05 -16.82
CA GLU A 1 12.17 9.75 -16.51
C GLU A 1 11.92 8.32 -16.95
N ALA A 2 11.17 7.54 -16.16
CA ALA A 2 10.73 6.23 -16.62
C ALA A 2 9.71 6.42 -17.77
N PRO A 3 9.63 5.50 -18.74
CA PRO A 3 8.57 5.47 -19.75
C PRO A 3 7.16 5.67 -19.15
N ALA A 4 6.23 6.16 -19.99
CA ALA A 4 4.88 6.50 -19.57
C ALA A 4 4.09 5.33 -18.98
N ASP A 5 4.59 4.12 -19.13
CA ASP A 5 4.03 2.85 -18.68
C ASP A 5 4.86 2.14 -17.61
N GLU A 6 6.05 2.62 -17.19
CA GLU A 6 6.90 1.90 -16.21
C GLU A 6 6.83 2.38 -14.75
N PHE A 7 7.00 1.50 -13.76
CA PHE A 7 7.09 1.97 -12.37
C PHE A 7 8.37 2.82 -12.13
N ALA A 8 8.20 3.96 -11.46
CA ALA A 8 9.23 4.95 -11.18
C ALA A 8 9.50 5.13 -9.67
N THR A 9 8.54 4.77 -8.82
CA THR A 9 8.60 4.96 -7.36
C THR A 9 8.46 3.67 -6.57
N MET A 10 7.95 2.61 -7.20
CA MET A 10 7.82 1.27 -6.62
C MET A 10 8.60 0.22 -7.42
N ASN A 11 9.08 -0.80 -6.72
CA ASN A 11 9.54 -2.04 -7.34
C ASN A 11 8.52 -3.14 -6.98
N VAL A 12 7.85 -3.68 -7.99
CA VAL A 12 6.75 -4.63 -7.81
C VAL A 12 7.15 -5.99 -8.37
N THR A 13 7.12 -7.02 -7.53
CA THR A 13 7.26 -8.43 -7.93
C THR A 13 5.99 -9.18 -7.56
N LEU A 14 5.63 -10.15 -8.40
CA LEU A 14 4.50 -11.04 -8.15
C LEU A 14 5.06 -12.46 -8.04
N ASP A 15 5.33 -12.90 -6.82
CA ASP A 15 6.01 -14.18 -6.56
C ASP A 15 5.22 -15.37 -7.12
N TRP A 16 3.88 -15.29 -7.09
CA TRP A 16 2.98 -16.28 -7.69
C TRP A 16 2.99 -16.29 -9.23
N LEU A 17 3.69 -15.34 -9.86
CA LEU A 17 3.94 -15.27 -11.29
C LEU A 17 5.42 -15.54 -11.59
N ASN A 18 6.03 -16.50 -10.89
CA ASN A 18 7.44 -16.88 -11.01
C ASN A 18 8.41 -15.70 -10.77
N ASP A 19 8.15 -14.92 -9.71
CA ASP A 19 8.94 -13.74 -9.33
C ASP A 19 9.08 -12.72 -10.47
N MET A 20 8.12 -12.68 -11.40
CA MET A 20 8.20 -11.79 -12.55
C MET A 20 8.14 -10.34 -12.07
N PRO A 21 9.18 -9.52 -12.31
CA PRO A 21 9.12 -8.10 -11.98
C PRO A 21 8.11 -7.43 -12.91
N LEU A 22 7.13 -6.77 -12.32
CA LEU A 22 6.14 -6.00 -13.07
C LEU A 22 6.77 -4.68 -13.48
N LYS A 23 7.37 -4.66 -14.68
CA LYS A 23 8.06 -3.46 -15.19
C LYS A 23 7.11 -2.38 -15.65
N ALA A 24 5.95 -2.78 -16.20
CA ALA A 24 4.95 -1.88 -16.73
C ALA A 24 3.64 -1.94 -15.94
N ILE A 25 3.03 -0.78 -15.74
CA ILE A 25 1.69 -0.60 -15.20
C ILE A 25 0.70 -1.03 -16.30
N PRO A 26 -0.19 -2.00 -16.02
CA PRO A 26 -1.19 -2.42 -16.99
C PRO A 26 -2.06 -1.24 -17.44
N PRO A 27 -2.47 -1.20 -18.71
CA PRO A 27 -3.38 -0.17 -19.19
C PRO A 27 -4.75 -0.32 -18.50
N PRO A 28 -5.58 0.75 -18.45
CA PRO A 28 -6.85 0.75 -17.73
C PRO A 28 -7.82 -0.38 -18.13
N GLU A 29 -7.71 -0.88 -19.37
CA GLU A 29 -8.53 -1.99 -19.88
C GLU A 29 -8.12 -3.35 -19.29
N ALA A 30 -6.89 -3.46 -18.78
CA ALA A 30 -6.32 -4.65 -18.17
C ALA A 30 -5.97 -4.44 -16.68
N PHE A 31 -6.51 -3.37 -16.06
CA PHE A 31 -6.02 -2.73 -14.82
C PHE A 31 -5.82 -3.65 -13.60
N ALA A 32 -6.31 -4.88 -13.64
CA ALA A 32 -6.33 -5.77 -12.51
C ALA A 32 -5.89 -7.21 -12.83
N TYR A 33 -5.04 -7.75 -11.96
CA TYR A 33 -4.74 -9.18 -11.89
C TYR A 33 -5.64 -9.83 -10.83
N THR A 34 -6.02 -11.08 -11.06
CA THR A 34 -6.81 -11.85 -10.09
C THR A 34 -6.04 -13.09 -9.66
N TRP A 35 -5.96 -13.32 -8.36
CA TRP A 35 -5.42 -14.53 -7.77
C TRP A 35 -6.42 -15.06 -6.74
N GLY A 36 -7.14 -16.13 -7.12
CA GLY A 36 -8.27 -16.63 -6.36
C GLY A 36 -9.36 -15.56 -6.20
N SER A 37 -9.67 -15.17 -4.96
CA SER A 37 -10.63 -14.11 -4.63
C SER A 37 -9.98 -12.75 -4.37
N VAL A 38 -8.68 -12.61 -4.64
CA VAL A 38 -7.93 -11.36 -4.44
C VAL A 38 -7.69 -10.70 -5.79
N VAL A 39 -8.00 -9.41 -5.87
CA VAL A 39 -7.80 -8.58 -7.06
C VAL A 39 -6.70 -7.55 -6.76
N PHE A 40 -5.73 -7.44 -7.65
CA PHE A 40 -4.62 -6.49 -7.58
C PHE A 40 -4.75 -5.49 -8.72
N ALA A 41 -4.96 -4.22 -8.40
CA ALA A 41 -4.96 -3.14 -9.38
C ALA A 41 -3.75 -2.23 -9.20
N PHE A 42 -3.20 -1.76 -10.31
CA PHE A 42 -2.01 -0.92 -10.33
C PHE A 42 -2.32 0.39 -11.04
N GLY A 43 -1.75 1.48 -10.56
CA GLY A 43 -1.99 2.78 -11.18
C GLY A 43 -1.02 3.86 -10.73
N ARG A 44 -1.23 5.05 -11.30
CA ARG A 44 -0.52 6.27 -10.93
C ARG A 44 -1.51 7.34 -10.51
N LEU A 45 -1.06 8.20 -9.62
CA LEU A 45 -1.78 9.39 -9.18
C LEU A 45 -1.12 10.61 -9.86
N PRO A 46 -1.57 11.04 -11.05
CA PRO A 46 -0.84 12.03 -11.86
C PRO A 46 -0.68 13.40 -11.19
N HIS A 47 -1.58 13.73 -10.26
CA HIS A 47 -1.55 14.98 -9.50
C HIS A 47 -0.75 14.89 -8.19
N PHE A 48 -0.31 13.71 -7.80
CA PHE A 48 0.51 13.50 -6.60
C PHE A 48 1.91 13.07 -7.04
N LYS A 49 2.93 13.88 -6.74
CA LYS A 49 4.30 13.66 -7.21
C LYS A 49 5.26 13.37 -6.07
N ILE A 50 6.24 12.53 -6.37
CA ILE A 50 7.43 12.29 -5.55
C ILE A 50 8.64 12.73 -6.37
N GLY A 51 9.20 13.88 -6.01
CA GLY A 51 10.16 14.58 -6.86
C GLY A 51 9.54 14.92 -8.22
N LYS A 52 10.04 14.30 -9.30
CA LYS A 52 9.49 14.49 -10.66
C LYS A 52 8.53 13.37 -11.11
N ALA A 53 8.53 12.23 -10.41
CA ALA A 53 7.71 11.08 -10.77
C ALA A 53 6.29 11.23 -10.21
N PRO A 54 5.25 10.79 -10.94
CA PRO A 54 3.94 10.58 -10.33
C PRO A 54 4.04 9.48 -9.28
N ALA A 55 3.29 9.61 -8.20
CA ALA A 55 3.18 8.55 -7.21
C ALA A 55 2.41 7.36 -7.78
N GLU A 56 2.79 6.17 -7.33
CA GLU A 56 2.17 4.92 -7.72
C GLU A 56 1.24 4.40 -6.63
N VAL A 57 0.22 3.68 -7.05
CA VAL A 57 -0.77 3.06 -6.17
C VAL A 57 -0.99 1.61 -6.55
N ILE A 58 -1.08 0.77 -5.54
CA ILE A 58 -1.50 -0.63 -5.65
C ILE A 58 -2.74 -0.79 -4.79
N VAL A 59 -3.83 -1.28 -5.39
CA VAL A 59 -5.04 -1.63 -4.66
C VAL A 59 -5.15 -3.13 -4.62
N VAL A 60 -5.11 -3.69 -3.41
CA VAL A 60 -5.34 -5.11 -3.14
C VAL A 60 -6.74 -5.24 -2.56
N GLU A 61 -7.64 -5.84 -3.31
CA GLU A 61 -9.03 -6.06 -2.94
C GLU A 61 -9.26 -7.54 -2.65
N GLY A 62 -9.49 -7.87 -1.39
CA GLY A 62 -9.91 -9.21 -0.95
C GLY A 62 -11.37 -9.24 -0.52
N THR A 63 -11.82 -10.41 -0.09
CA THR A 63 -13.18 -10.62 0.44
C THR A 63 -13.38 -9.94 1.80
N SER A 64 -12.37 -10.01 2.68
CA SER A 64 -12.43 -9.49 4.05
C SER A 64 -11.84 -8.09 4.22
N ALA A 65 -10.91 -7.69 3.34
CA ALA A 65 -10.19 -6.43 3.47
C ALA A 65 -9.84 -5.82 2.10
N ARG A 66 -9.65 -4.50 2.10
CA ARG A 66 -9.02 -3.73 1.03
C ARG A 66 -7.76 -3.09 1.58
N ILE A 67 -6.66 -3.18 0.85
CA ILE A 67 -5.41 -2.48 1.15
C ILE A 67 -5.11 -1.56 -0.03
N ILE A 68 -4.89 -0.28 0.25
CA ILE A 68 -4.37 0.67 -0.73
C ILE A 68 -2.94 0.99 -0.32
N ILE A 69 -1.98 0.68 -1.17
CA ILE A 69 -0.56 0.93 -0.96
C ILE A 69 -0.17 2.07 -1.88
N THR A 70 0.49 3.10 -1.34
CA THR A 70 0.97 4.25 -2.11
C THR A 70 2.43 4.52 -1.78
N SER A 71 3.16 5.04 -2.74
CA SER A 71 4.49 5.61 -2.50
C SER A 71 4.32 7.00 -1.88
N VAL A 72 5.17 7.35 -0.92
CA VAL A 72 5.22 8.69 -0.30
C VAL A 72 6.65 9.08 0.06
N ALA A 73 6.93 10.38 0.06
CA ALA A 73 8.14 10.96 0.63
C ALA A 73 7.77 12.29 1.30
N LYS A 74 8.05 12.43 2.59
CA LYS A 74 7.77 13.66 3.37
C LYS A 74 9.07 14.40 3.66
N GLY A 75 9.01 15.73 3.70
CA GLY A 75 10.17 16.57 4.06
C GLY A 75 11.19 16.81 2.95
N PHE A 76 10.86 16.48 1.70
CA PHE A 76 11.71 16.74 0.53
C PHE A 76 11.06 17.83 -0.34
N GLU A 77 11.35 19.08 -0.01
CA GLU A 77 10.82 20.27 -0.68
C GLU A 77 11.96 21.14 -1.21
N GLY A 78 11.67 22.07 -2.12
CA GLY A 78 12.67 22.99 -2.65
C GLY A 78 13.84 22.28 -3.34
N GLU A 79 15.07 22.62 -2.94
CA GLU A 79 16.29 22.07 -3.54
C GLU A 79 16.42 20.55 -3.35
N ASP A 80 15.87 19.99 -2.27
CA ASP A 80 15.96 18.57 -1.92
C ASP A 80 14.91 17.68 -2.61
N ALA A 81 13.99 18.28 -3.37
CA ALA A 81 12.93 17.55 -4.06
C ALA A 81 13.47 16.46 -5.01
N HIS A 82 14.69 16.63 -5.54
CA HIS A 82 15.34 15.64 -6.38
C HIS A 82 15.71 14.33 -5.65
N SER A 83 15.87 14.38 -4.32
CA SER A 83 16.18 13.21 -3.48
C SER A 83 14.94 12.48 -3.00
N ALA A 84 13.75 13.07 -3.11
CA ALA A 84 12.48 12.51 -2.63
C ALA A 84 12.24 11.07 -3.10
N VAL A 85 12.56 10.75 -4.36
CA VAL A 85 12.37 9.40 -4.93
C VAL A 85 13.26 8.36 -4.25
N LYS A 86 14.49 8.72 -3.86
CA LYS A 86 15.42 7.81 -3.19
C LYS A 86 15.01 7.47 -1.76
N HIS A 87 14.22 8.35 -1.15
CA HIS A 87 13.69 8.21 0.20
C HIS A 87 12.19 7.92 0.21
N ALA A 88 11.63 7.58 -0.95
CA ALA A 88 10.25 7.15 -1.06
C ALA A 88 10.08 5.84 -0.29
N HIS A 89 9.02 5.77 0.50
CA HIS A 89 8.62 4.58 1.24
C HIS A 89 7.16 4.26 0.91
N LEU A 90 6.74 3.06 1.30
CA LEU A 90 5.36 2.63 1.16
C LEU A 90 4.56 3.10 2.38
N ASP A 91 3.40 3.68 2.10
CA ASP A 91 2.34 3.92 3.08
C ASP A 91 1.11 3.15 2.64
N PHE A 92 0.28 2.74 3.58
CA PHE A 92 -0.89 1.93 3.28
C PHE A 92 -2.09 2.28 4.14
N VAL A 93 -3.26 2.20 3.50
CA VAL A 93 -4.56 2.34 4.15
C VAL A 93 -5.25 0.99 4.10
N LEU A 94 -5.59 0.47 5.29
CA LEU A 94 -6.34 -0.76 5.46
C LEU A 94 -7.82 -0.45 5.69
N HIS A 95 -8.69 -1.06 4.91
CA HIS A 95 -10.13 -1.04 5.13
C HIS A 95 -10.66 -2.47 5.33
N MET A 96 -11.06 -2.77 6.57
CA MET A 96 -11.68 -4.03 6.94
C MET A 96 -13.18 -4.01 6.62
N LYS A 97 -13.66 -4.98 5.83
CA LYS A 97 -15.07 -5.12 5.43
C LYS A 97 -15.89 -5.91 6.45
N GLN A 98 -15.29 -6.94 7.05
CA GLN A 98 -15.92 -7.83 8.03
C GLN A 98 -15.31 -7.60 9.41
N ARG A 99 -15.57 -6.42 9.98
CA ARG A 99 -14.92 -5.98 11.24
C ARG A 99 -15.25 -6.87 12.43
N ASP A 100 -16.43 -7.45 12.42
CA ASP A 100 -16.96 -8.37 13.42
C ASP A 100 -16.23 -9.72 13.42
N THR A 101 -15.73 -10.17 12.27
CA THR A 101 -14.99 -11.43 12.12
C THR A 101 -13.48 -11.27 12.33
N CYS A 102 -12.98 -10.05 12.57
CA CYS A 102 -11.55 -9.83 12.84
C CYS A 102 -11.17 -10.41 14.21
N GLU A 103 -10.09 -11.18 14.28
CA GLU A 103 -9.61 -11.80 15.53
C GLU A 103 -8.17 -11.38 15.86
N GLY A 104 -7.77 -11.61 17.10
CA GLY A 104 -6.45 -11.25 17.62
C GLY A 104 -6.36 -9.84 18.20
N ILE A 105 -5.13 -9.42 18.50
CA ILE A 105 -4.86 -8.18 19.25
C ILE A 105 -5.04 -6.90 18.44
N LEU A 106 -4.72 -6.91 17.14
CA LEU A 106 -4.74 -5.70 16.30
C LEU A 106 -6.14 -5.09 16.13
N PRO A 107 -7.22 -5.86 15.88
CA PRO A 107 -8.58 -5.31 15.86
C PRO A 107 -8.97 -4.61 17.16
N GLU A 108 -8.46 -5.08 18.30
CA GLU A 108 -8.70 -4.44 19.60
C GLU A 108 -7.89 -3.15 19.74
N LEU A 109 -6.58 -3.19 19.44
CA LEU A 109 -5.69 -2.02 19.49
C LEU A 109 -6.09 -0.90 18.51
N TRP A 110 -6.70 -1.26 17.38
CA TRP A 110 -7.22 -0.29 16.40
C TRP A 110 -8.64 0.20 16.73
N GLY A 111 -9.26 -0.27 17.81
CA GLY A 111 -10.60 0.13 18.22
C GLY A 111 -11.73 -0.44 17.35
N LEU A 112 -11.47 -1.51 16.60
CA LEU A 112 -12.51 -2.27 15.87
C LEU A 112 -13.28 -3.20 16.80
N LYS A 113 -12.64 -3.64 17.90
CA LYS A 113 -13.22 -4.44 18.98
C LYS A 113 -12.84 -3.86 20.35
N PRO A 114 -13.61 -4.12 21.42
CA PRO A 114 -13.18 -3.81 22.78
C PRO A 114 -11.89 -4.56 23.14
N LEU A 115 -11.04 -3.96 23.99
CA LEU A 115 -9.84 -4.60 24.51
C LEU A 115 -10.19 -5.78 25.42
N SER A 116 -9.59 -6.93 25.16
CA SER A 116 -9.62 -8.11 26.02
C SER A 116 -8.68 -7.96 27.22
N ASN A 117 -8.86 -8.79 28.25
CA ASN A 117 -7.98 -8.78 29.42
C ASN A 117 -6.55 -9.20 29.05
N GLU A 118 -6.42 -10.10 28.08
CA GLU A 118 -5.17 -10.58 27.53
C GLU A 118 -4.41 -9.44 26.85
N THR A 119 -5.09 -8.64 26.02
CA THR A 119 -4.49 -7.45 25.40
C THR A 119 -4.10 -6.41 26.43
N LEU A 120 -4.97 -6.12 27.41
CA LEU A 120 -4.68 -5.17 28.49
C LEU A 120 -3.44 -5.58 29.29
N ALA A 121 -3.22 -6.88 29.51
CA ALA A 121 -2.04 -7.39 30.22
C ALA A 121 -0.73 -7.20 29.44
N MET A 122 -0.80 -6.99 28.12
CA MET A 122 0.36 -6.70 27.26
C MET A 122 0.65 -5.20 27.15
N MET A 123 -0.26 -4.33 27.58
CA MET A 123 -0.07 -2.89 27.50
C MET A 123 0.75 -2.42 28.70
N GLU A 124 1.96 -1.92 28.43
CA GLU A 124 2.71 -1.17 29.44
C GLU A 124 2.02 0.17 29.70
N THR A 125 2.01 0.61 30.96
CA THR A 125 1.61 1.98 31.29
C THR A 125 2.61 2.93 30.62
N PRO A 126 2.17 3.91 29.81
CA PRO A 126 3.08 4.89 29.23
C PRO A 126 3.90 5.56 30.33
N GLN A 127 5.23 5.57 30.18
CA GLN A 127 6.14 6.33 31.06
C GLN A 127 6.06 7.83 30.78
#